data_AF-A0A0C3N9V6-F1
#
_entry.id   AF-A0A0C3N9V6-F1
#
_cell.length_a   1.000
_cell.length_b   1.000
_cell.length_c   1.000
_cell.angle_alpha   90.00
_cell.angle_beta   90.00
_cell.angle_gamma   90.00
#
_symmetry.space_group_name_H-M   'P 1'
#
loop_
_entity.id
_entity.type
_entity.pdbx_description
1 polymer ?
#
loop_
_entity_poly.entity_id
_entity_poly.type
_entity_poly.pdbx_seq_one_letter_code
_entity_poly.pdbx_strand_id
1 'polypeptide(L)'
;MAGEPYKYVGGTSNTVPLSETLDCIREALDLIKQRAHLVVNPGTQFNEVLTATYLEGQKMSYHSDDEKRLGPIIASLSLGSPATMHFRRCAMSANRKEIALSLIIRHGDVLIMEGHDVQSDYD
;
A
#
# COMPACT_ATOMS: atom_id res chain seq x y z
N MET A 1 -10.16 1.42 8.05
CA MET A 1 -9.00 2.30 7.80
C MET A 1 -8.67 3.02 9.07
N ALA A 2 -7.40 3.29 9.33
CA ALA A 2 -7.03 4.10 10.48
C ALA A 2 -5.90 5.07 10.17
N GLY A 3 -5.95 6.24 10.79
CA GLY A 3 -5.07 7.37 10.48
C GLY A 3 -5.84 8.55 9.93
N GLU A 4 -5.17 9.36 9.13
CA GLU A 4 -5.77 10.53 8.48
C GLU A 4 -6.93 10.14 7.52
N PRO A 5 -7.90 11.04 7.28
CA PRO A 5 -9.06 10.74 6.46
C PRO A 5 -8.69 10.40 5.01
N TYR A 6 -8.86 9.13 4.65
CA TYR A 6 -8.57 8.60 3.31
C TYR A 6 -9.80 8.70 2.38
N LYS A 7 -9.61 9.17 1.14
CA LYS A 7 -10.69 9.29 0.15
C LYS A 7 -10.84 7.98 -0.65
N TYR A 8 -11.40 6.94 -0.04
CA TYR A 8 -11.84 5.75 -0.77
C TYR A 8 -13.22 5.98 -1.41
N VAL A 9 -13.49 5.32 -2.54
CA VAL A 9 -14.79 5.35 -3.25
C VAL A 9 -15.95 4.80 -2.39
N GLY A 10 -15.65 4.17 -1.25
CA GLY A 10 -16.60 3.75 -0.22
C GLY A 10 -16.88 4.77 0.90
N GLY A 11 -16.32 5.99 0.84
CA GLY A 11 -16.57 7.07 1.81
C GLY A 11 -15.51 7.21 2.91
N THR A 12 -15.40 8.43 3.46
CA THR A 12 -14.48 8.81 4.56
C THR A 12 -15.03 8.46 5.96
N SER A 13 -16.25 7.94 6.04
CA SER A 13 -17.08 7.92 7.26
C SER A 13 -16.62 6.96 8.36
N ASN A 14 -15.67 6.06 8.10
CA ASN A 14 -15.22 5.01 9.03
C ASN A 14 -13.69 5.00 9.24
N THR A 15 -13.03 6.15 9.14
CA THR A 15 -11.61 6.26 9.52
C THR A 15 -11.52 6.49 11.01
N VAL A 16 -10.82 5.60 11.73
CA VAL A 16 -10.56 5.76 13.17
C VAL A 16 -9.14 6.29 13.38
N PRO A 17 -8.86 7.02 14.47
CA PRO A 17 -7.48 7.34 14.84
C PRO A 17 -6.61 6.08 14.92
N LEU A 18 -5.32 6.17 14.54
CA LEU A 18 -4.38 5.04 14.67
C LEU A 18 -4.33 4.49 16.11
N SER A 19 -4.48 5.37 17.10
CA SER A 19 -4.55 5.01 18.53
C SER A 19 -5.75 4.14 18.90
N GLU A 20 -6.84 4.22 18.12
CA GLU A 20 -8.10 3.53 18.36
C GLU A 20 -8.28 2.30 17.44
N THR A 21 -7.20 1.86 16.80
CA THR A 21 -7.19 0.63 16.00
C THR A 21 -7.32 -0.62 16.85
N LEU A 22 -7.84 -1.69 16.23
CA LEU A 22 -7.81 -3.03 16.79
C LEU A 22 -6.36 -3.50 17.00
N ASP A 23 -6.13 -4.31 18.04
CA ASP A 23 -4.79 -4.78 18.41
C ASP A 23 -4.11 -5.53 17.25
N CYS A 24 -4.84 -6.35 16.49
CA CYS A 24 -4.29 -7.06 15.34
C CYS A 24 -3.81 -6.12 14.21
N ILE A 25 -4.46 -4.97 14.02
CA ILE A 25 -4.04 -3.96 13.04
C ILE A 25 -2.79 -3.25 13.56
N ARG A 26 -2.72 -2.99 14.87
CA ARG A 26 -1.55 -2.39 15.52
C ARG A 26 -0.32 -3.31 15.40
N GLU A 27 -0.49 -4.60 15.68
CA GLU A 27 0.56 -5.60 15.54
C GLU A 27 1.04 -5.72 14.08
N ALA A 28 0.12 -5.73 13.11
CA ALA A 28 0.47 -5.73 11.70
C ALA A 28 1.25 -4.47 11.30
N LEU A 29 0.83 -3.31 11.78
CA LEU A 29 1.53 -2.04 11.55
C LEU A 29 2.92 -2.03 12.19
N ASP A 30 3.06 -2.58 13.39
CA ASP A 30 4.36 -2.68 14.07
C ASP A 30 5.31 -3.64 13.32
N LEU A 31 4.80 -4.74 12.77
CA LEU A 31 5.56 -5.63 11.90
C LEU A 31 6.03 -4.89 10.63
N ILE A 32 5.12 -4.17 9.95
CA ILE A 32 5.47 -3.36 8.77
C ILE A 32 6.55 -2.35 9.14
N LYS A 33 6.39 -1.61 10.24
CA LYS A 33 7.39 -0.65 10.73
C LYS A 33 8.73 -1.34 10.96
N GLN A 34 8.78 -2.44 11.70
CA GLN A 34 10.04 -3.14 11.98
C GLN A 34 10.76 -3.56 10.69
N ARG A 35 10.03 -4.05 9.68
CA ARG A 35 10.63 -4.44 8.40
C ARG A 35 11.06 -3.24 7.57
N ALA A 36 10.25 -2.18 7.53
CA ALA A 36 10.57 -0.95 6.82
C ALA A 36 11.87 -0.33 7.35
N HIS A 37 12.03 -0.22 8.67
CA HIS A 37 13.23 0.37 9.29
C HIS A 37 14.55 -0.36 8.96
N LEU A 38 14.50 -1.58 8.40
CA LEU A 38 15.70 -2.29 7.96
C LEU A 38 16.22 -1.82 6.60
N VAL A 39 15.37 -1.19 5.79
CA VAL A 39 15.68 -0.86 4.39
C VAL A 39 15.44 0.60 4.01
N VAL A 40 14.59 1.33 4.76
CA VAL A 40 14.36 2.77 4.57
C VAL A 40 15.08 3.60 5.63
N ASN A 41 15.18 4.92 5.40
CA ASN A 41 15.85 5.84 6.32
C ASN A 41 15.33 5.73 7.76
N PRO A 42 16.24 5.79 8.77
CA PRO A 42 15.85 5.83 10.18
C PRO A 42 14.94 7.04 10.45
N GLY A 43 13.74 6.79 10.95
CA GLY A 43 12.76 7.84 11.31
C GLY A 43 11.54 7.94 10.38
N THR A 44 11.41 7.07 9.38
CA THR A 44 10.18 6.96 8.58
C THR A 44 8.97 6.66 9.47
N GLN A 45 7.95 7.51 9.38
CA GLN A 45 6.67 7.34 10.08
C GLN A 45 5.55 7.08 9.08
N PHE A 46 4.69 6.12 9.41
CA PHE A 46 3.44 5.87 8.68
C PHE A 46 2.31 6.62 9.38
N ASN A 47 1.57 7.42 8.62
CA ASN A 47 0.44 8.24 9.09
C ASN A 47 -0.92 7.56 8.89
N GLU A 48 -0.99 6.58 8.01
CA GLU A 48 -2.23 5.92 7.61
C GLU A 48 -2.01 4.41 7.42
N VAL A 49 -3.05 3.62 7.68
CA VAL A 49 -3.12 2.19 7.35
C VAL A 49 -4.48 1.85 6.72
N LEU A 50 -4.40 1.30 5.51
CA LEU A 50 -5.53 0.73 4.80
C LEU A 50 -5.49 -0.80 4.95
N THR A 51 -6.64 -1.37 5.30
CA THR A 51 -6.84 -2.83 5.27
C THR A 51 -7.72 -3.16 4.08
N ALA A 52 -7.19 -3.94 3.15
CA ALA A 52 -7.92 -4.45 2.00
C ALA A 52 -8.06 -5.97 2.13
N THR A 53 -9.29 -6.47 1.96
CA THR A 53 -9.60 -7.89 1.97
C THR A 53 -10.18 -8.27 0.61
N TYR A 54 -9.64 -9.32 0.00
CA TYR A 54 -10.11 -9.83 -1.28
C TYR A 54 -10.69 -11.23 -1.09
N LEU A 55 -11.91 -11.43 -1.59
CA LEU A 55 -12.50 -12.76 -1.75
C LEU A 55 -12.06 -13.37 -3.08
N GLU A 56 -12.30 -14.68 -3.25
CA GLU A 56 -11.94 -15.38 -4.49
C GLU A 56 -12.53 -14.68 -5.72
N GLY A 57 -11.68 -14.44 -6.72
CA GLY A 57 -12.03 -13.74 -7.95
C GLY A 57 -12.10 -12.21 -7.86
N GLN A 58 -12.00 -11.62 -6.65
CA GLN A 58 -11.88 -10.17 -6.51
C GLN A 58 -10.48 -9.69 -6.88
N LYS A 59 -10.42 -8.49 -7.45
CA LYS A 59 -9.18 -7.84 -7.85
C LYS A 59 -9.28 -6.34 -7.65
N MET A 60 -8.14 -5.70 -7.43
CA MET A 60 -8.00 -4.26 -7.52
C MET A 60 -7.67 -3.88 -8.97
N SER A 61 -8.34 -2.86 -9.50
CA SER A 61 -7.94 -2.29 -10.78
C SER A 61 -6.62 -1.54 -10.63
N TYR A 62 -5.85 -1.43 -11.71
CA TYR A 62 -4.66 -0.58 -11.76
C TYR A 62 -5.00 0.84 -11.29
N HIS A 63 -4.18 1.36 -10.38
CA HIS A 63 -4.29 2.70 -9.82
C HIS A 63 -2.93 3.12 -9.28
N SER A 64 -2.64 4.41 -9.37
CA SER A 64 -1.49 5.00 -8.72
C SER A 64 -1.86 5.43 -7.31
N ASP A 65 -0.93 5.27 -6.37
CA ASP A 65 -1.06 5.75 -5.00
C ASP A 65 -0.68 7.25 -4.90
N ASP A 66 -1.05 8.09 -5.88
CA ASP A 66 -0.59 9.49 -6.04
C ASP A 66 -1.32 10.50 -5.12
N GLU A 67 -1.74 10.07 -3.94
CA GLU A 67 -2.52 10.91 -3.06
C GLU A 67 -1.68 12.02 -2.45
N LYS A 68 -2.14 13.27 -2.59
CA LYS A 68 -1.44 14.48 -2.08
C LYS A 68 -1.00 14.44 -0.62
N ARG A 69 -1.54 13.52 0.19
CA ARG A 69 -1.26 13.36 1.63
C ARG A 69 -0.44 12.12 1.96
N LEU A 70 -0.16 11.27 0.98
CA LEU A 70 0.61 10.05 1.19
C LEU A 70 2.10 10.40 1.36
N GLY A 71 2.76 9.72 2.29
CA GLY A 71 4.20 9.85 2.47
C GLY A 71 4.98 9.27 1.27
N PRO A 72 6.29 9.53 1.18
CA PRO A 72 7.12 9.05 0.07
C PRO A 72 7.34 7.51 0.08
N ILE A 73 6.85 6.83 1.11
CA ILE A 73 7.05 5.40 1.35
C ILE A 73 5.70 4.75 1.55
N ILE A 74 5.45 3.70 0.78
CA ILE A 74 4.31 2.81 0.93
C ILE A 74 4.85 1.44 1.34
N ALA A 75 4.24 0.84 2.35
CA ALA A 75 4.57 -0.51 2.76
C ALA A 75 3.30 -1.33 2.95
N SER A 76 3.29 -2.56 2.44
CA SER A 76 2.16 -3.47 2.56
C SER A 76 2.60 -4.79 3.17
N LEU A 77 1.72 -5.38 3.99
CA LEU A 77 1.84 -6.73 4.53
C LEU A 77 0.76 -7.61 3.90
N SER A 78 1.17 -8.71 3.26
CA SER A 78 0.27 -9.66 2.63
C SER A 78 -0.07 -10.81 3.57
N LEU A 79 -1.36 -11.13 3.73
CA LEU A 79 -1.84 -12.22 4.59
C LEU A 79 -2.83 -13.11 3.82
N GLY A 80 -2.87 -14.41 4.17
CA GLY A 80 -3.71 -15.38 3.47
C GLY A 80 -3.13 -15.91 2.16
N SER A 81 -4.00 -16.12 1.18
CA SER A 81 -3.65 -16.77 -0.08
C SER A 81 -2.71 -15.92 -0.95
N PRO A 82 -1.84 -16.55 -1.77
CA PRO A 82 -1.00 -15.81 -2.71
C PRO A 82 -1.83 -14.99 -3.70
N ALA A 83 -1.32 -13.80 -4.04
CA ALA A 83 -1.88 -12.95 -5.08
C ALA A 83 -0.79 -12.49 -6.04
N THR A 84 -1.19 -12.10 -7.26
CA THR A 84 -0.27 -11.50 -8.22
C THR A 84 -0.43 -9.99 -8.18
N MET A 85 0.65 -9.27 -7.90
CA MET A 85 0.73 -7.82 -7.97
C MET A 85 1.47 -7.42 -9.23
N HIS A 86 0.84 -6.59 -10.07
CA HIS A 86 1.42 -6.07 -11.30
C HIS A 86 1.75 -4.60 -11.10
N PHE A 87 2.95 -4.22 -11.52
CA PHE A 87 3.35 -2.82 -11.67
C PHE A 87 3.34 -2.50 -13.15
N ARG A 88 2.47 -1.57 -13.53
CA ARG A 88 2.38 -1.11 -14.91
C ARG A 88 2.87 0.33 -14.98
N ARG A 89 3.56 0.70 -16.05
CA ARG A 89 4.02 2.07 -16.23
C ARG A 89 2.84 2.98 -16.58
N CYS A 90 2.68 4.06 -15.82
CA CYS A 90 1.70 5.11 -16.05
C CYS A 90 2.23 6.03 -17.16
N ALA A 91 1.45 6.16 -18.24
CA ALA A 91 1.89 6.80 -19.48
C ALA A 91 1.75 8.33 -19.42
N MET A 92 2.63 9.02 -18.72
CA MET A 92 2.84 10.47 -18.95
C MET A 92 3.64 10.74 -20.23
N SER A 93 4.28 9.71 -20.81
CA SER A 93 4.96 9.77 -22.10
C SER A 93 4.38 8.73 -23.06
N ALA A 94 4.17 9.14 -24.31
CA ALA A 94 3.36 8.44 -25.28
C ALA A 94 3.77 6.96 -25.47
N ASN A 95 2.79 6.08 -25.26
CA ASN A 95 2.57 4.85 -26.04
C ASN A 95 3.06 3.48 -25.53
N ARG A 96 3.13 3.19 -24.22
CA ARG A 96 2.99 1.79 -23.74
C ARG A 96 2.57 1.65 -22.28
N LYS A 97 1.33 1.19 -22.06
CA LYS A 97 0.85 0.62 -20.79
C LYS A 97 1.39 -0.81 -20.67
N GLU A 98 2.68 -0.92 -20.35
CA GLU A 98 3.38 -2.20 -20.24
C GLU A 98 3.54 -2.59 -18.77
N ILE A 99 3.34 -3.87 -18.48
CA ILE A 99 3.64 -4.44 -17.16
C ILE A 99 5.16 -4.49 -17.02
N ALA A 100 5.70 -3.64 -16.15
CA ALA A 100 7.14 -3.55 -15.91
C ALA A 100 7.62 -4.62 -14.91
N LEU A 101 6.78 -4.99 -13.95
CA LEU A 101 7.10 -5.99 -12.94
C LEU A 101 5.83 -6.76 -12.55
N SER A 102 5.99 -8.06 -12.29
CA SER A 102 4.94 -8.90 -11.71
C SER A 102 5.53 -9.68 -10.55
N LEU A 103 4.91 -9.55 -9.38
CA LEU A 103 5.33 -10.21 -8.16
C LEU A 103 4.21 -11.16 -7.70
N ILE A 104 4.59 -12.36 -7.25
CA ILE A 104 3.68 -13.20 -6.49
C ILE A 104 3.91 -12.86 -5.02
N ILE A 105 2.97 -12.14 -4.42
CA ILE A 105 2.96 -11.84 -2.99
C ILE A 105 2.29 -12.98 -2.25
N ARG A 106 2.94 -13.46 -1.18
CA ARG A 106 2.52 -14.60 -0.37
C ARG A 106 2.26 -14.16 1.07
N HIS A 107 1.68 -15.06 1.84
CA HIS A 107 1.49 -14.85 3.27
C HIS A 107 2.81 -14.46 3.96
N GLY A 108 2.77 -13.34 4.69
CA GLY A 108 3.90 -12.81 5.45
C GLY A 108 4.86 -11.92 4.64
N ASP A 109 4.65 -11.79 3.33
CA ASP A 109 5.48 -10.90 2.51
C ASP A 109 5.21 -9.45 2.88
N VAL A 110 6.30 -8.70 3.09
CA VAL A 110 6.28 -7.25 3.26
C VAL A 110 6.91 -6.60 2.03
N LEU A 111 6.11 -5.85 1.30
CA LEU A 111 6.55 -5.09 0.14
C LEU A 111 6.72 -3.63 0.53
N ILE A 112 7.86 -3.04 0.18
CA ILE A 112 8.19 -1.64 0.48
C ILE A 112 8.48 -0.94 -0.85
N MET A 113 7.79 0.16 -1.08
CA MET A 113 7.94 1.02 -2.23
C MET A 113 8.39 2.39 -1.72
N GLU A 114 9.63 2.76 -2.03
CA GLU A 114 10.23 4.02 -1.64
C GLU A 114 10.55 4.85 -2.88
N GLY A 115 10.09 6.10 -2.89
CA GLY A 115 10.34 7.05 -3.97
C GLY A 115 9.05 7.64 -4.51
N HIS A 116 9.04 8.97 -4.63
CA HIS A 116 7.92 9.72 -5.20
C HIS A 116 7.60 9.25 -6.64
N ASP A 117 8.64 8.98 -7.43
CA ASP A 117 8.50 8.55 -8.82
C ASP A 117 7.83 7.18 -8.95
N VAL A 118 7.95 6.31 -7.95
CA VAL A 118 7.25 5.00 -7.98
C VAL A 118 5.75 5.20 -7.91
N GLN A 119 5.29 6.14 -7.08
CA GLN A 119 3.87 6.44 -6.89
C GLN A 119 3.27 7.20 -8.08
N SER A 120 4.08 8.00 -8.80
CA SER A 120 3.62 8.74 -9.99
C SER A 120 3.75 7.96 -11.30
N ASP A 121 4.78 7.12 -11.43
CA ASP A 121 5.15 6.50 -12.71
C ASP A 121 4.59 5.10 -12.87
N TYR A 122 4.00 4.52 -11.81
CA TYR A 122 3.42 3.18 -11.84
C TYR A 122 1.98 3.15 -11.31
N ASP A 123 1.22 2.20 -11.86
CA ASP A 123 -0.16 1.89 -11.48
C ASP A 123 -0.44 0.38 -11.43
#